data_AF-A0AAX6E0A6-F1
#
_entry.id   AF-A0AAX6E0A6-F1
#
_cell.length_a   1.000
_cell.length_b   1.000
_cell.length_c   1.000
_cell.angle_alpha   90.00
_cell.angle_beta   90.00
_cell.angle_gamma   90.00
#
_symmetry.space_group_name_H-M   'P 1'
#
loop_
_entity.id
_entity.type
_entity.pdbx_description
1 polymer ?
#
loop_
_entity_poly.entity_id
_entity_poly.type
_entity_poly.pdbx_seq_one_letter_code
_entity_poly.pdbx_strand_id
1 'polypeptide(L)'
;MVMSSYSGSGGGLMEEVLIISGLVGVQLTLAFYTVFLHRILDLGVDSLFLVITGNLATAFLLLPFALVFEKKKWPRRLSPVLMIQMLSIAIGGVTGYQVLMLTGIKMTSPAIASAMPNLAPGIIFIIAASLGFEKFSLWCKYSRTKVLGTIVCLGGTIAMSFLMSPTDAPKLTTTTLQGSFILTAPGGVTISKEWILGCLYLLCAVFFLSCTTVLQAAAMLNFPAPFSLCIVTSLIGSATTALLKFTMEGKIDAGSSNFNITTIIFIVVLGGVMTSIISTFITWCVNKKGPVTVSIFSPIQTVCSAILSAVILRQIISLGCLVGMILMFAGLYTILWAKKKEGIDDQQNIENNATKLVHDVEKPLLT
;
A
#
# COMPACT_ATOMS: atom_id res chain seq x y z
N MET A 1 -9.44 -14.78 -31.64
CA MET A 1 -10.56 -15.73 -31.72
C MET A 1 -11.48 -15.44 -30.54
N VAL A 2 -12.66 -14.95 -30.86
CA VAL A 2 -13.71 -14.52 -29.95
C VAL A 2 -14.15 -15.71 -29.10
N MET A 3 -14.10 -15.57 -27.77
CA MET A 3 -14.83 -16.46 -26.86
C MET A 3 -15.83 -15.60 -26.10
N SER A 4 -16.86 -15.16 -26.85
CA SER A 4 -18.16 -14.86 -26.28
C SER A 4 -18.80 -16.21 -26.00
N SER A 5 -19.03 -16.52 -24.73
CA SER A 5 -19.92 -17.59 -24.32
C SER A 5 -20.62 -17.13 -23.06
N TYR A 6 -21.92 -16.91 -23.22
CA TYR A 6 -22.93 -16.64 -22.21
C TYR A 6 -22.61 -17.29 -20.86
N SER A 7 -22.16 -16.49 -19.89
CA SER A 7 -22.31 -16.82 -18.48
C SER A 7 -23.71 -16.41 -18.08
N GLY A 8 -24.57 -17.38 -17.76
CA GLY A 8 -25.92 -17.15 -17.27
C GLY A 8 -25.95 -16.16 -16.11
N SER A 9 -27.07 -15.44 -15.97
CA SER A 9 -27.30 -14.38 -14.99
C SER A 9 -26.95 -14.75 -13.53
N GLY A 10 -26.86 -16.05 -13.18
CA GLY A 10 -26.41 -16.54 -11.87
C GLY A 10 -24.89 -16.68 -11.71
N GLY A 11 -24.14 -16.92 -12.80
CA GLY A 11 -22.67 -17.04 -12.77
C GLY A 11 -21.99 -15.70 -12.52
N GLY A 12 -22.53 -14.62 -13.09
CA GLY A 12 -22.06 -13.26 -12.83
C GLY A 12 -22.24 -12.87 -11.37
N LEU A 13 -23.42 -13.12 -10.80
CA LEU A 13 -23.73 -12.75 -9.41
C LEU A 13 -22.87 -13.53 -8.40
N MET A 14 -22.63 -14.83 -8.62
CA MET A 14 -21.69 -15.60 -7.79
C MET A 14 -20.25 -15.08 -7.89
N GLU A 15 -19.77 -14.74 -9.09
CA GLU A 15 -18.44 -14.16 -9.28
C GLU A 15 -18.33 -12.80 -8.56
N GLU A 16 -19.37 -11.97 -8.62
CA GLU A 16 -19.39 -10.69 -7.91
C GLU A 16 -19.37 -10.85 -6.39
N VAL A 17 -20.19 -11.75 -5.85
CA VAL A 17 -20.21 -12.05 -4.41
C VAL A 17 -18.85 -12.59 -3.96
N LEU A 18 -18.24 -13.49 -4.74
CA LEU A 18 -16.91 -14.03 -4.45
C LEU A 18 -15.82 -12.95 -4.44
N ILE A 19 -15.85 -12.02 -5.41
CA ILE A 19 -14.90 -10.90 -5.45
C ILE A 19 -15.08 -10.01 -4.23
N ILE A 20 -16.32 -9.65 -3.89
CA ILE A 20 -16.60 -8.78 -2.74
C ILE A 20 -16.21 -9.47 -1.43
N SER A 21 -16.66 -10.71 -1.21
CA SER A 21 -16.36 -11.46 0.02
C SER A 21 -14.86 -11.74 0.16
N GLY A 22 -14.19 -12.07 -0.95
CA GLY A 22 -12.75 -12.30 -0.96
C GLY A 22 -11.96 -11.02 -0.69
N LEU A 23 -12.38 -9.87 -1.24
CA LEU A 23 -11.74 -8.58 -0.94
C LEU A 23 -11.89 -8.22 0.54
N VAL A 24 -13.08 -8.41 1.13
CA VAL A 24 -13.27 -8.23 2.58
C VAL A 24 -12.35 -9.16 3.37
N GLY A 25 -12.28 -10.45 3.02
CA GLY A 25 -11.41 -11.43 3.67
C GLY A 25 -9.92 -11.08 3.58
N VAL A 26 -9.48 -10.55 2.43
CA VAL A 26 -8.11 -10.04 2.24
C VAL A 26 -7.81 -8.90 3.20
N GLN A 27 -8.70 -7.90 3.31
CA GLN A 27 -8.48 -6.75 4.18
C GLN A 27 -8.46 -7.14 5.67
N LEU A 28 -9.31 -8.10 6.07
CA LEU A 28 -9.28 -8.68 7.42
C LEU A 28 -7.95 -9.39 7.71
N THR A 29 -7.46 -10.18 6.75
CA THR A 29 -6.19 -10.90 6.89
C THR A 29 -5.01 -9.93 6.95
N LEU A 30 -5.01 -8.87 6.13
CA LEU A 30 -4.00 -7.81 6.17
C LEU A 30 -4.03 -7.03 7.49
N ALA A 31 -5.22 -6.75 8.04
CA ALA A 31 -5.35 -6.10 9.34
C ALA A 31 -4.72 -6.96 10.45
N PHE A 32 -5.08 -8.25 10.49
CA PHE A 32 -4.49 -9.20 11.44
C PHE A 32 -2.96 -9.27 11.28
N TYR A 33 -2.47 -9.37 10.05
CA TYR A 33 -1.04 -9.42 9.75
C TYR A 33 -0.30 -8.17 10.26
N THR A 34 -0.85 -6.97 10.10
CA THR A 34 -0.22 -5.73 10.59
C THR A 34 -0.12 -5.67 12.11
N VAL A 35 -1.15 -6.10 12.83
CA VAL A 35 -1.15 -6.15 14.31
C VAL A 35 -0.19 -7.23 14.81
N PHE A 36 -0.16 -8.37 14.13
CA PHE A 36 0.78 -9.45 14.43
C PHE A 36 2.24 -9.03 14.23
N LEU A 37 2.56 -8.32 13.13
CA LEU A 37 3.90 -7.76 12.91
C LEU A 37 4.31 -6.77 13.99
N HIS A 38 3.42 -5.89 14.42
CA HIS A 38 3.70 -4.96 15.53
C HIS A 38 4.07 -5.73 16.80
N ARG A 39 3.34 -6.80 17.13
CA ARG A 39 3.64 -7.62 18.30
C ARG A 39 5.01 -8.31 18.21
N ILE A 40 5.43 -8.72 17.01
CA ILE A 40 6.76 -9.30 16.78
C ILE A 40 7.86 -8.25 17.00
N LEU A 41 7.63 -7.02 16.54
CA LEU A 41 8.54 -5.89 16.73
C LEU A 41 8.69 -5.50 18.21
N ASP A 42 7.59 -5.56 18.98
CA ASP A 42 7.61 -5.34 20.43
C ASP A 42 8.41 -6.39 21.19
N LEU A 43 8.45 -7.62 20.67
CA LEU A 43 9.21 -8.73 21.26
C LEU A 43 10.72 -8.67 20.95
N GLY A 44 11.17 -7.60 20.28
CA GLY A 44 12.58 -7.30 20.08
C GLY A 44 13.16 -7.77 18.74
N VAL A 45 12.33 -8.31 17.84
CA VAL A 45 12.79 -8.68 16.50
C VAL A 45 13.09 -7.41 15.69
N ASP A 46 14.22 -7.41 15.01
CA ASP A 46 14.64 -6.28 14.19
C ASP A 46 13.77 -6.11 12.92
N SER A 47 13.40 -4.85 12.62
CA SER A 47 12.59 -4.48 11.47
C SER A 47 13.29 -4.80 10.14
N LEU A 48 14.60 -4.52 10.03
CA LEU A 48 15.36 -4.77 8.80
C LEU A 48 15.45 -6.26 8.51
N PHE A 49 15.66 -7.09 9.54
CA PHE A 49 15.68 -8.54 9.41
C PHE A 49 14.35 -9.11 8.90
N LEU A 50 13.21 -8.62 9.41
CA LEU A 50 11.89 -9.01 8.93
C LEU A 50 11.65 -8.60 7.47
N VAL A 51 12.11 -7.41 7.06
CA VAL A 51 12.02 -6.99 5.64
C VAL A 51 12.85 -7.91 4.75
N ILE A 52 14.12 -8.19 5.10
CA ILE A 52 15.01 -9.04 4.31
C ILE A 52 14.39 -10.44 4.13
N THR A 53 14.09 -11.10 5.25
CA THR A 53 13.60 -12.48 5.23
C THR A 53 12.18 -12.58 4.65
N GLY A 54 11.31 -11.61 4.92
CA GLY A 54 9.95 -11.55 4.36
C GLY A 54 9.91 -11.37 2.85
N ASN A 55 10.77 -10.51 2.30
CA ASN A 55 10.85 -10.33 0.84
C ASN A 55 11.48 -11.53 0.14
N LEU A 56 12.48 -12.18 0.76
CA LEU A 56 13.01 -13.44 0.23
C LEU A 56 11.92 -14.52 0.19
N ALA A 57 11.22 -14.73 1.32
CA ALA A 57 10.13 -15.71 1.38
C ALA A 57 9.06 -15.42 0.33
N THR A 58 8.63 -14.16 0.22
CA THR A 58 7.65 -13.74 -0.80
C THR A 58 8.17 -14.00 -2.21
N ALA A 59 9.42 -13.68 -2.53
CA ALA A 59 10.00 -13.92 -3.85
C ALA A 59 10.03 -15.42 -4.22
N PHE A 60 10.45 -16.28 -3.28
CA PHE A 60 10.47 -17.73 -3.50
C PHE A 60 9.06 -18.33 -3.66
N LEU A 61 8.10 -17.88 -2.85
CA LEU A 61 6.74 -18.40 -2.87
C LEU A 61 5.90 -17.87 -4.05
N LEU A 62 6.22 -16.67 -4.55
CA LEU A 62 5.59 -16.10 -5.73
C LEU A 62 6.16 -16.64 -7.05
N LEU A 63 7.38 -17.20 -7.02
CA LEU A 63 8.06 -17.80 -8.17
C LEU A 63 7.22 -18.82 -8.96
N PRO A 64 6.58 -19.84 -8.35
CA PRO A 64 5.75 -20.78 -9.10
C PRO A 64 4.57 -20.09 -9.81
N PHE A 65 3.96 -19.07 -9.18
CA PHE A 65 2.86 -18.32 -9.79
C PHE A 65 3.33 -17.51 -11.00
N ALA A 66 4.50 -16.86 -10.92
CA ALA A 66 5.08 -16.16 -12.06
C ALA A 66 5.40 -17.11 -13.23
N LEU A 67 5.95 -18.29 -12.94
CA LEU A 67 6.25 -19.30 -13.96
C LEU A 67 4.99 -19.88 -14.63
N VAL A 68 3.86 -19.93 -13.94
CA VAL A 68 2.60 -20.41 -14.51
C VAL A 68 1.87 -19.31 -15.28
N PHE A 69 1.73 -18.11 -14.70
CA PHE A 69 0.90 -17.04 -15.27
C PHE A 69 1.63 -16.14 -16.29
N GLU A 70 2.95 -16.05 -16.23
CA GLU A 70 3.70 -15.01 -16.95
C GLU A 70 4.82 -15.54 -17.86
N LYS A 71 4.98 -16.86 -17.98
CA LYS A 71 5.99 -17.50 -18.84
C LYS A 71 6.04 -16.95 -20.26
N LYS A 72 4.89 -16.58 -20.82
CA LYS A 72 4.75 -16.05 -22.19
C LYS A 72 4.88 -14.53 -22.29
N LYS A 73 4.89 -13.82 -21.17
CA LYS A 73 4.93 -12.34 -21.09
C LYS A 73 6.33 -11.78 -20.90
N TRP A 74 7.34 -12.65 -20.80
CA TRP A 74 8.73 -12.24 -20.62
C TRP A 74 9.31 -11.58 -21.89
N PRO A 75 9.89 -10.38 -21.77
CA PRO A 75 10.50 -9.70 -22.89
C PRO A 75 11.78 -10.43 -23.27
N ARG A 76 11.98 -10.63 -24.57
CA ARG A 76 13.19 -11.28 -25.10
C ARG A 76 14.48 -10.51 -24.83
N ARG A 77 14.39 -9.20 -24.52
CA ARG A 77 15.52 -8.34 -24.15
C ARG A 77 15.10 -7.41 -23.02
N LEU A 78 15.90 -7.35 -21.96
CA LEU A 78 15.74 -6.36 -20.89
C LEU A 78 16.39 -5.05 -21.34
N SER A 79 15.61 -3.99 -21.46
CA SER A 79 16.15 -2.65 -21.72
C SER A 79 16.88 -2.14 -20.47
N PRO A 80 18.04 -1.46 -20.60
CA PRO A 80 18.72 -0.86 -19.46
C PRO A 80 17.83 0.14 -18.69
N VAL A 81 16.90 0.79 -19.40
CA VAL A 81 15.89 1.68 -18.78
C VAL A 81 14.98 0.90 -17.84
N LEU A 82 14.51 -0.28 -18.26
CA LEU A 82 13.65 -1.15 -17.44
C LEU A 82 14.42 -1.67 -16.22
N MET A 83 15.71 -1.97 -16.35
CA MET A 83 16.55 -2.40 -15.23
C MET A 83 16.71 -1.28 -14.18
N ILE A 84 17.00 -0.05 -14.62
CA ILE A 84 17.09 1.12 -13.72
C ILE A 84 15.74 1.36 -13.04
N GLN A 85 14.65 1.20 -13.78
CA GLN A 85 13.30 1.34 -13.25
C GLN A 85 12.99 0.27 -12.19
N MET A 86 13.29 -1.00 -12.45
CA MET A 86 13.14 -2.09 -11.48
C MET A 86 14.02 -1.86 -10.24
N LEU A 87 15.26 -1.40 -10.41
CA LEU A 87 16.15 -1.06 -9.30
C LEU A 87 15.58 0.07 -8.44
N SER A 88 15.06 1.12 -9.08
CA SER A 88 14.45 2.26 -8.39
C SER A 88 13.16 1.86 -7.65
N ILE A 89 12.33 0.99 -8.26
CA ILE A 89 11.14 0.41 -7.59
C ILE A 89 11.56 -0.43 -6.39
N ALA A 90 12.63 -1.24 -6.51
CA ALA A 90 13.12 -2.08 -5.43
C ALA A 90 13.63 -1.24 -4.24
N ILE A 91 14.50 -0.26 -4.51
CA ILE A 91 15.06 0.62 -3.47
C ILE A 91 13.96 1.43 -2.80
N GLY A 92 13.05 2.05 -3.57
CA GLY A 92 11.99 2.87 -2.99
C GLY A 92 10.90 2.04 -2.30
N GLY A 93 10.45 0.96 -2.93
CA GLY A 93 9.24 0.22 -2.53
C GLY A 93 9.51 -0.84 -1.48
N VAL A 94 10.66 -1.51 -1.54
CA VAL A 94 11.05 -2.49 -0.53
C VAL A 94 11.85 -1.78 0.57
N THR A 95 13.02 -1.25 0.22
CA THR A 95 13.95 -0.70 1.22
C THR A 95 13.44 0.60 1.83
N GLY A 96 12.89 1.52 1.04
CA GLY A 96 12.30 2.76 1.54
C GLY A 96 10.99 2.49 2.28
N TYR A 97 9.94 2.11 1.55
CA TYR A 97 8.60 1.98 2.12
C TYR A 97 8.52 0.93 3.23
N GLN A 98 8.98 -0.32 3.03
CA GLN A 98 8.74 -1.34 4.06
C GLN A 98 9.54 -1.11 5.35
N VAL A 99 10.80 -0.65 5.25
CA VAL A 99 11.62 -0.35 6.43
C VAL A 99 11.03 0.82 7.21
N LEU A 100 10.63 1.90 6.51
CA LEU A 100 10.00 3.06 7.15
C LEU A 100 8.63 2.69 7.74
N MET A 101 7.85 1.84 7.06
CA MET A 101 6.57 1.33 7.59
C MET A 101 6.76 0.53 8.87
N LEU A 102 7.65 -0.47 8.89
CA LEU A 102 7.87 -1.29 10.09
C LEU A 102 8.44 -0.46 11.24
N THR A 103 9.36 0.46 10.94
CA THR A 103 9.90 1.40 11.94
C THR A 103 8.80 2.30 12.49
N GLY A 104 7.94 2.85 11.61
CA GLY A 104 6.79 3.67 12.01
C GLY A 104 5.77 2.89 12.84
N ILE A 105 5.46 1.64 12.45
CA ILE A 105 4.58 0.73 13.20
C ILE A 105 5.11 0.51 14.62
N LYS A 106 6.42 0.25 14.76
CA LYS A 106 7.07 0.02 16.06
C LYS A 106 6.96 1.23 17.00
N MET A 107 6.95 2.44 16.46
CA MET A 107 6.92 3.69 17.24
C MET A 107 5.50 4.25 17.46
N THR A 108 4.49 3.70 16.79
CA THR A 108 3.11 4.20 16.84
C THR A 108 2.11 3.08 17.17
N SER A 109 1.29 2.69 16.21
CA SER A 109 0.23 1.70 16.35
C SER A 109 -0.05 1.05 14.99
N PRO A 110 -0.44 -0.25 14.97
CA PRO A 110 -0.93 -0.91 13.76
C PRO A 110 -2.11 -0.17 13.11
N ALA A 111 -2.95 0.47 13.92
CA ALA A 111 -4.11 1.22 13.45
C ALA A 111 -3.69 2.42 12.58
N ILE A 112 -2.75 3.23 13.08
CA ILE A 112 -2.20 4.38 12.34
C ILE A 112 -1.47 3.90 11.09
N ALA A 113 -0.63 2.87 11.20
CA ALA A 113 0.08 2.34 10.06
C ALA A 113 -0.84 1.79 8.96
N SER A 114 -1.94 1.14 9.33
CA SER A 114 -2.94 0.68 8.36
C SER A 114 -3.79 1.80 7.74
N ALA A 115 -3.84 2.98 8.39
CA ALA A 115 -4.52 4.16 7.88
C ALA A 115 -3.69 4.89 6.81
N MET A 116 -2.38 4.91 7.01
CA MET A 116 -1.43 5.71 6.22
C MET A 116 -1.45 5.39 4.70
N PRO A 117 -1.49 4.12 4.25
CA PRO A 117 -1.63 3.80 2.82
C PRO A 117 -2.88 4.38 2.14
N ASN A 118 -3.93 4.74 2.89
CA ASN A 118 -5.11 5.41 2.32
C ASN A 118 -4.82 6.83 1.80
N LEU A 119 -3.68 7.42 2.16
CA LEU A 119 -3.20 8.67 1.57
C LEU A 119 -2.57 8.47 0.18
N ALA A 120 -2.15 7.24 -0.16
CA ALA A 120 -1.41 6.96 -1.38
C ALA A 120 -2.16 7.41 -2.65
N PRO A 121 -3.47 7.17 -2.83
CA PRO A 121 -4.17 7.59 -4.05
C PRO A 121 -4.11 9.10 -4.31
N GLY A 122 -4.10 9.92 -3.25
CA GLY A 122 -3.99 11.37 -3.33
C GLY A 122 -2.56 11.83 -3.64
N ILE A 123 -1.57 11.24 -2.97
CA ILE A 123 -0.15 11.55 -3.23
C ILE A 123 0.27 11.10 -4.63
N ILE A 124 -0.17 9.91 -5.08
CA ILE A 124 0.02 9.40 -6.44
C ILE A 124 -0.52 10.39 -7.47
N PHE A 125 -1.70 10.96 -7.23
CA PHE A 125 -2.27 11.96 -8.13
C PHE A 125 -1.39 13.21 -8.21
N ILE A 126 -0.92 13.73 -7.07
CA ILE A 126 -0.02 14.90 -7.04
C ILE A 126 1.26 14.60 -7.82
N ILE A 127 1.90 13.45 -7.58
CA ILE A 127 3.12 13.04 -8.29
C ILE A 127 2.86 12.90 -9.79
N ALA A 128 1.78 12.23 -10.19
CA ALA A 128 1.42 12.05 -11.60
C ALA A 128 1.16 13.39 -12.31
N ALA A 129 0.51 14.33 -11.62
CA ALA A 129 0.32 15.69 -12.12
C ALA A 129 1.65 16.45 -12.25
N SER A 130 2.56 16.35 -11.26
CA SER A 130 3.88 16.99 -11.31
C SER A 130 4.79 16.44 -12.40
N LEU A 131 4.70 15.14 -12.70
CA LEU A 131 5.46 14.48 -13.77
C LEU A 131 4.82 14.64 -15.16
N GLY A 132 3.66 15.28 -15.26
CA GLY A 132 2.93 15.45 -16.53
C GLY A 132 2.33 14.15 -17.08
N PHE A 133 2.22 13.09 -16.27
CA PHE A 133 1.56 11.84 -16.66
C PHE A 133 0.04 11.96 -16.72
N GLU A 134 -0.54 12.91 -15.98
CA GLU A 134 -1.94 13.30 -16.09
C GLU A 134 -2.05 14.72 -16.68
N LYS A 135 -3.02 14.95 -17.56
CA LYS A 135 -3.36 16.31 -18.04
C LYS A 135 -3.93 17.12 -16.89
N PHE A 136 -3.05 17.71 -16.10
CA PHE A 136 -3.44 18.56 -14.98
C PHE A 136 -3.98 19.89 -15.51
N SER A 137 -5.31 19.97 -15.62
CA SER A 137 -6.00 21.25 -15.76
C SER A 137 -6.66 21.60 -14.43
N LEU A 138 -6.25 22.71 -13.80
CA LEU A 138 -6.89 23.26 -12.61
C LEU A 138 -8.38 23.60 -12.84
N TRP A 139 -8.77 23.70 -14.10
CA TRP A 139 -10.14 23.92 -14.56
C TRP A 139 -10.98 22.65 -14.65
N CYS A 140 -10.37 21.45 -14.62
CA CYS A 140 -11.11 20.20 -14.58
C CYS A 140 -11.70 19.97 -13.19
N LYS A 141 -13.02 19.73 -13.15
CA LYS A 141 -13.76 19.44 -11.91
C LYS A 141 -13.20 18.21 -11.18
N TYR A 142 -12.72 17.20 -11.91
CA TYR A 142 -12.14 15.98 -11.33
C TYR A 142 -10.79 16.24 -10.64
N SER A 143 -9.91 17.02 -11.27
CA SER A 143 -8.62 17.41 -10.69
C SER A 143 -8.80 18.17 -9.36
N ARG A 144 -9.70 19.17 -9.32
CA ARG A 144 -10.04 19.91 -8.08
C ARG A 144 -10.58 18.99 -6.99
N THR A 145 -11.42 18.02 -7.37
CA THR A 145 -12.00 17.05 -6.42
C THR A 145 -10.94 16.13 -5.84
N LYS A 146 -9.97 15.66 -6.64
CA LYS A 146 -8.82 14.87 -6.16
C LYS A 146 -7.94 15.66 -5.18
N VAL A 147 -7.65 16.93 -5.46
CA VAL A 147 -6.89 17.81 -4.55
C VAL A 147 -7.63 17.99 -3.23
N LEU A 148 -8.92 18.36 -3.27
CA LEU A 148 -9.72 18.55 -2.08
C LEU A 148 -9.83 17.26 -1.26
N GLY A 149 -10.10 16.14 -1.93
CA GLY A 149 -10.13 14.82 -1.29
C GLY A 149 -8.80 14.46 -0.64
N THR A 150 -7.66 14.86 -1.22
CA THR A 150 -6.32 14.65 -0.64
C THR A 150 -6.12 15.48 0.62
N ILE A 151 -6.52 16.75 0.61
CA ILE A 151 -6.44 17.64 1.79
C ILE A 151 -7.32 17.09 2.92
N VAL A 152 -8.54 16.66 2.60
CA VAL A 152 -9.48 16.06 3.55
C VAL A 152 -8.93 14.74 4.12
N CYS A 153 -8.36 13.88 3.26
CA CYS A 153 -7.77 12.60 3.67
C CYS A 153 -6.58 12.80 4.60
N LEU A 154 -5.70 13.75 4.26
CA LEU A 154 -4.54 14.13 5.07
C LEU A 154 -4.97 14.72 6.41
N GLY A 155 -5.93 15.65 6.40
CA GLY A 155 -6.50 16.22 7.62
C GLY A 155 -7.12 15.16 8.53
N GLY A 156 -7.86 14.21 7.98
CA GLY A 156 -8.40 13.07 8.72
C GLY A 156 -7.33 12.16 9.31
N THR A 157 -6.27 11.87 8.56
CA THR A 157 -5.15 11.03 9.04
C THR A 157 -4.36 11.73 10.14
N ILE A 158 -4.13 13.04 10.01
CA ILE A 158 -3.52 13.86 11.05
C ILE A 158 -4.39 13.86 12.30
N ALA A 159 -5.69 14.16 12.17
CA ALA A 159 -6.63 14.12 13.29
C ALA A 159 -6.64 12.74 13.97
N MET A 160 -6.71 11.65 13.21
CA MET A 160 -6.61 10.29 13.72
C MET A 160 -5.31 10.07 14.51
N SER A 161 -4.17 10.50 13.98
CA SER A 161 -2.84 10.27 14.59
C SER A 161 -2.61 11.09 15.86
N PHE A 162 -3.15 12.31 15.94
CA PHE A 162 -3.03 13.18 17.11
C PHE A 162 -4.06 12.86 18.20
N LEU A 163 -5.26 12.42 17.81
CA LEU A 163 -6.36 12.13 18.74
C LEU A 163 -6.35 10.68 19.24
N MET A 164 -5.63 9.78 18.56
CA MET A 164 -5.31 8.47 19.10
C MET A 164 -4.24 8.62 20.18
N SER A 165 -4.59 8.28 21.42
CA SER A 165 -3.63 8.33 22.52
C SER A 165 -2.68 7.13 22.46
N PRO A 166 -1.35 7.34 22.62
CA PRO A 166 -0.45 6.24 22.95
C PRO A 166 -0.95 5.65 24.26
N THR A 167 -1.45 4.42 24.22
CA THR A 167 -1.88 3.75 25.43
C THR A 167 -0.63 3.23 26.11
N ASP A 168 -0.35 3.81 27.28
CA ASP A 168 0.63 3.37 28.25
C ASP A 168 1.96 2.91 27.65
N ALA A 169 2.94 3.82 27.57
CA ALA A 169 4.32 3.39 27.50
C ALA A 169 4.68 2.72 28.84
N PRO A 170 4.89 1.40 28.94
CA PRO A 170 5.60 0.84 30.06
C PRO A 170 7.06 0.73 29.62
N LYS A 171 7.74 1.87 29.42
CA LYS A 171 9.21 1.86 29.47
C LYS A 171 9.61 1.98 30.93
N LEU A 172 9.26 0.97 31.73
CA LEU A 172 9.92 0.75 33.00
C LEU A 172 11.30 0.15 32.69
N THR A 173 12.33 0.63 33.38
CA THR A 173 13.77 0.29 33.25
C THR A 173 14.39 0.79 31.92
N THR A 174 15.27 1.79 31.88
CA THR A 174 16.43 2.05 32.74
C THR A 174 16.86 3.52 32.72
N THR A 175 17.23 4.04 33.88
CA THR A 175 17.97 5.28 34.16
C THR A 175 19.00 5.63 33.08
N THR A 176 18.78 6.70 32.31
CA THR A 176 19.83 7.64 31.86
C THR A 176 19.18 8.91 31.30
N LEU A 177 19.72 10.04 31.75
CA LEU A 177 19.35 11.41 31.42
C LEU A 177 19.49 11.69 29.91
N GLN A 178 18.40 11.74 29.14
CA GLN A 178 18.34 12.50 27.89
C GLN A 178 16.94 13.11 27.67
N GLY A 179 16.90 14.41 27.42
CA GLY A 179 15.70 15.25 27.43
C GLY A 179 14.59 14.86 26.44
N SER A 180 13.60 14.13 26.94
CA SER A 180 12.25 14.08 26.37
C SER A 180 11.55 15.42 26.61
N PHE A 181 11.66 16.33 25.64
CA PHE A 181 10.84 17.55 25.59
C PHE A 181 9.38 17.13 25.35
N ILE A 182 8.57 17.29 26.38
CA ILE A 182 7.13 17.04 26.37
C ILE A 182 6.47 18.31 25.82
N LEU A 183 5.88 18.25 24.64
CA LEU A 183 4.99 19.32 24.18
C LEU A 183 3.66 19.17 24.89
N THR A 184 3.37 20.05 25.84
CA THR A 184 2.01 20.23 26.38
C THR A 184 1.19 21.04 25.39
N ALA A 185 0.26 20.40 24.69
CA ALA A 185 -0.84 21.08 24.03
C ALA A 185 -1.88 21.55 25.08
N PRO A 186 -2.64 22.63 24.84
CA PRO A 186 -3.73 23.03 25.74
C PRO A 186 -4.78 21.92 25.73
N GLY A 187 -4.93 21.19 26.86
CA GLY A 187 -5.86 20.06 26.97
C GLY A 187 -5.30 18.76 27.56
N GLY A 188 -4.04 18.72 28.00
CA GLY A 188 -3.51 17.62 28.84
C GLY A 188 -3.07 16.35 28.09
N VAL A 189 -2.94 16.38 26.77
CA VAL A 189 -2.43 15.24 25.97
C VAL A 189 -0.91 15.32 25.86
N THR A 190 -0.19 14.38 26.50
CA THR A 190 1.28 14.26 26.37
C THR A 190 1.63 13.45 25.13
N ILE A 191 2.11 14.12 24.08
CA ILE A 191 2.61 13.44 22.86
C ILE A 191 4.12 13.27 22.97
N SER A 192 4.61 12.03 22.90
CA SER A 192 6.03 11.74 22.93
C SER A 192 6.68 12.09 21.58
N LYS A 193 7.94 12.56 21.59
CA LYS A 193 8.72 12.79 20.36
C LYS A 193 8.78 11.54 19.47
N GLU A 194 8.86 10.37 20.09
CA GLU A 194 8.90 9.08 19.41
C GLU A 194 7.63 8.82 18.59
N TRP A 195 6.46 9.19 19.11
CA TRP A 195 5.19 9.06 18.40
C TRP A 195 5.13 9.95 17.15
N ILE A 196 5.54 11.22 17.29
CA ILE A 196 5.58 12.17 16.16
C ILE A 196 6.56 11.67 15.10
N LEU A 197 7.75 11.22 15.52
CA LEU A 197 8.75 10.67 14.62
C LEU A 197 8.24 9.42 13.90
N GLY A 198 7.51 8.54 14.61
CA GLY A 198 6.85 7.39 14.01
C GLY A 198 5.79 7.78 12.97
N CYS A 199 4.96 8.79 13.24
CA CYS A 199 4.01 9.32 12.25
C CYS A 199 4.72 9.91 11.01
N LEU A 200 5.85 10.61 11.21
CA LEU A 200 6.67 11.12 10.13
C LEU A 200 7.29 9.97 9.30
N TYR A 201 7.78 8.92 9.95
CA TYR A 201 8.25 7.72 9.26
C TYR A 201 7.16 7.07 8.41
N LEU A 202 5.94 6.95 8.94
CA LEU A 202 4.81 6.42 8.18
C LEU A 202 4.44 7.33 6.99
N LEU A 203 4.44 8.64 7.17
CA LEU A 203 4.17 9.59 6.08
C LEU A 203 5.23 9.50 4.96
N CYS A 204 6.51 9.47 5.35
CA CYS A 204 7.61 9.24 4.42
C CYS A 204 7.48 7.89 3.70
N ALA A 205 7.06 6.85 4.42
CA ALA A 205 6.82 5.55 3.81
C ALA A 205 5.73 5.64 2.73
N VAL A 206 4.58 6.27 3.01
CA VAL A 206 3.51 6.42 2.01
C VAL A 206 3.95 7.26 0.82
N PHE A 207 4.83 8.23 1.02
CA PHE A 207 5.45 8.96 -0.09
C PHE A 207 6.28 8.02 -0.99
N PHE A 208 7.13 7.18 -0.42
CA PHE A 208 7.86 6.15 -1.17
C PHE A 208 6.93 5.14 -1.86
N LEU A 209 5.87 4.69 -1.19
CA LEU A 209 4.83 3.85 -1.79
C LEU A 209 4.20 4.53 -3.00
N SER A 210 3.91 5.82 -2.91
CA SER A 210 3.27 6.58 -3.99
C SER A 210 4.21 6.76 -5.19
N CYS A 211 5.46 7.15 -4.95
CA CYS A 211 6.49 7.25 -5.99
C CYS A 211 6.71 5.92 -6.71
N THR A 212 6.84 4.84 -5.94
CA THR A 212 7.08 3.50 -6.49
C THR A 212 5.86 2.95 -7.21
N THR A 213 4.64 3.27 -6.78
CA THR A 213 3.40 2.90 -7.48
C THR A 213 3.31 3.58 -8.84
N VAL A 214 3.64 4.88 -8.94
CA VAL A 214 3.70 5.60 -10.23
C VAL A 214 4.75 4.96 -11.14
N LEU A 215 5.93 4.68 -10.58
CA LEU A 215 7.02 4.07 -11.34
C LEU A 215 6.69 2.63 -11.77
N GLN A 216 5.98 1.88 -10.95
CA GLN A 216 5.51 0.53 -11.25
C GLN A 216 4.46 0.55 -12.36
N ALA A 217 3.52 1.51 -12.34
CA ALA A 217 2.56 1.68 -13.43
C ALA A 217 3.27 1.94 -14.77
N ALA A 218 4.30 2.80 -14.78
CA ALA A 218 5.11 3.04 -15.97
C ALA A 218 5.91 1.79 -16.40
N ALA A 219 6.36 0.96 -15.45
CA ALA A 219 7.11 -0.26 -15.76
C ALA A 219 6.21 -1.32 -16.40
N MET A 220 4.96 -1.41 -15.92
CA MET A 220 3.95 -2.33 -16.43
C MET A 220 3.53 -2.06 -17.88
N LEU A 221 3.78 -0.85 -18.41
CA LEU A 221 3.58 -0.56 -19.84
C LEU A 221 4.57 -1.31 -20.73
N ASN A 222 5.83 -1.42 -20.30
CA ASN A 222 6.89 -2.09 -21.06
C ASN A 222 7.05 -3.58 -20.67
N PHE A 223 6.62 -3.94 -19.46
CA PHE A 223 6.74 -5.28 -18.90
C PHE A 223 5.44 -5.66 -18.15
N PRO A 224 4.42 -6.19 -18.84
CA PRO A 224 3.08 -6.47 -18.29
C PRO A 224 3.05 -7.79 -17.48
N ALA A 225 4.01 -7.95 -16.58
CA ALA A 225 4.24 -9.14 -15.76
C ALA A 225 4.40 -8.73 -14.28
N PRO A 226 3.30 -8.45 -13.57
CA PRO A 226 3.32 -7.98 -12.18
C PRO A 226 3.99 -8.94 -11.19
N PHE A 227 3.85 -10.25 -11.34
CA PHE A 227 4.46 -11.22 -10.41
C PHE A 227 5.98 -11.29 -10.60
N SER A 228 6.43 -11.33 -11.85
CA SER A 228 7.85 -11.30 -12.19
C SER A 228 8.50 -10.00 -11.74
N LEU A 229 7.82 -8.85 -11.91
CA LEU A 229 8.32 -7.57 -11.42
C LEU A 229 8.43 -7.61 -9.89
N CYS A 230 7.43 -8.14 -9.18
CA CYS A 230 7.46 -8.29 -7.73
C CYS A 230 8.62 -9.18 -7.26
N ILE A 231 8.89 -10.31 -7.92
CA ILE A 231 10.00 -11.19 -7.56
C ILE A 231 11.33 -10.47 -7.72
N VAL A 232 11.55 -9.83 -8.87
CA VAL A 232 12.80 -9.10 -9.15
C VAL A 232 12.99 -7.95 -8.16
N THR A 233 11.95 -7.16 -7.90
CA THR A 233 12.05 -6.03 -6.97
C THR A 233 12.19 -6.49 -5.52
N SER A 234 11.55 -7.59 -5.11
CA SER A 234 11.72 -8.18 -3.77
C SER A 234 13.12 -8.76 -3.57
N LEU A 235 13.73 -9.39 -4.58
CA LEU A 235 15.10 -9.90 -4.50
C LEU A 235 16.13 -8.76 -4.40
N ILE A 236 16.03 -7.76 -5.29
CA ILE A 236 16.90 -6.57 -5.27
C ILE A 236 16.67 -5.77 -3.98
N GLY A 237 15.42 -5.62 -3.57
CA GLY A 237 15.04 -4.92 -2.34
C GLY A 237 15.57 -5.60 -1.09
N SER A 238 15.48 -6.93 -1.02
CA SER A 238 16.08 -7.71 0.06
C SER A 238 17.60 -7.54 0.08
N ALA A 239 18.27 -7.60 -1.07
CA ALA A 239 19.72 -7.44 -1.14
C ALA A 239 20.17 -6.04 -0.69
N THR A 240 19.47 -4.99 -1.13
CA THR A 240 19.76 -3.61 -0.73
C THR A 240 19.44 -3.34 0.74
N THR A 241 18.36 -3.92 1.28
CA THR A 241 18.04 -3.85 2.72
C THR A 241 19.07 -4.61 3.56
N ALA A 242 19.54 -5.77 3.09
CA ALA A 242 20.61 -6.53 3.74
C ALA A 242 21.93 -5.76 3.75
N LEU A 243 22.27 -5.08 2.65
CA LEU A 243 23.42 -4.19 2.60
C LEU A 243 23.28 -3.04 3.61
N LEU A 244 22.12 -2.39 3.65
CA LEU A 244 21.83 -1.32 4.61
C LEU A 244 22.02 -1.80 6.06
N LYS A 245 21.43 -2.96 6.39
CA LYS A 245 21.58 -3.56 7.71
C LYS A 245 23.04 -3.88 8.04
N PHE A 246 23.75 -4.50 7.10
CA PHE A 246 25.16 -4.82 7.26
C PHE A 246 26.02 -3.56 7.47
N THR A 247 25.72 -2.45 6.78
CA THR A 247 26.44 -1.19 6.99
C THR A 247 26.14 -0.53 8.34
N MET A 248 24.94 -0.74 8.90
CA MET A 248 24.54 -0.16 10.20
C MET A 248 25.04 -0.97 11.39
N GLU A 249 24.91 -2.29 11.33
CA GLU A 249 25.13 -3.19 12.48
C GLU A 249 26.35 -4.11 12.32
N GLY A 250 26.94 -4.18 11.11
CA GLY A 250 28.04 -5.10 10.79
C GLY A 250 27.64 -6.58 10.76
N LYS A 251 26.39 -6.93 11.08
CA LYS A 251 25.87 -8.30 11.16
C LYS A 251 24.40 -8.36 10.72
N ILE A 252 24.01 -9.46 10.10
CA ILE A 252 22.61 -9.75 9.73
C ILE A 252 22.06 -10.73 10.76
N ASP A 253 21.59 -10.20 11.89
CA ASP A 253 20.99 -10.99 12.97
C ASP A 253 19.51 -10.63 13.18
N ALA A 254 18.74 -11.48 13.85
CA ALA A 254 17.33 -11.23 14.17
C ALA A 254 17.13 -10.19 15.30
N GLY A 255 18.21 -9.70 15.89
CA GLY A 255 18.21 -8.78 17.04
C GLY A 255 18.13 -9.54 18.38
N SER A 256 17.91 -8.80 19.48
CA SER A 256 17.73 -9.36 20.83
C SER A 256 16.34 -10.00 20.99
N SER A 257 15.99 -10.91 20.09
CA SER A 257 14.73 -11.62 20.12
C SER A 257 14.79 -12.76 21.14
N ASN A 258 13.75 -12.89 21.97
CA ASN A 258 13.57 -14.06 22.83
C ASN A 258 13.17 -15.33 22.04
N PHE A 259 12.95 -15.21 20.73
CA PHE A 259 12.58 -16.36 19.89
C PHE A 259 13.78 -17.08 19.32
N ASN A 260 13.65 -18.41 19.23
CA ASN A 260 14.56 -19.23 18.46
C ASN A 260 14.48 -18.86 16.96
N ILE A 261 15.61 -18.86 16.26
CA ILE A 261 15.71 -18.48 14.84
C ILE A 261 14.75 -19.30 13.98
N THR A 262 14.59 -20.59 14.29
CA THR A 262 13.65 -21.49 13.59
C THR A 262 12.20 -20.99 13.66
N THR A 263 11.78 -20.43 14.80
CA THR A 263 10.43 -19.88 14.98
C THR A 263 10.24 -18.62 14.14
N ILE A 264 11.26 -17.76 14.07
CA ILE A 264 11.21 -16.54 13.26
C ILE A 264 11.11 -16.90 11.78
N ILE A 265 11.90 -17.86 11.30
CA ILE A 265 11.84 -18.35 9.92
C ILE A 265 10.45 -18.93 9.61
N PHE A 266 9.88 -19.75 10.52
CA PHE A 266 8.55 -20.30 10.34
C PHE A 266 7.48 -19.21 10.20
N ILE A 267 7.52 -18.20 11.08
CA ILE A 267 6.61 -17.05 11.05
C ILE A 267 6.74 -16.28 9.73
N VAL A 268 7.98 -16.03 9.29
CA VAL A 268 8.27 -15.31 8.04
C VAL A 268 7.77 -16.08 6.82
N VAL A 269 7.97 -17.40 6.78
CA VAL A 269 7.46 -18.25 5.70
C VAL A 269 5.94 -18.23 5.68
N LEU A 270 5.28 -18.35 6.83
CA LEU A 270 3.82 -18.27 6.92
C LEU A 270 3.31 -16.91 6.43
N GLY A 271 3.95 -15.82 6.86
CA GLY A 271 3.66 -14.47 6.37
C GLY A 271 3.82 -14.35 4.85
N GLY A 272 4.91 -14.89 4.30
CA GLY A 272 5.17 -14.94 2.87
C GLY A 272 4.12 -15.73 2.09
N VAL A 273 3.65 -16.86 2.61
CA VAL A 273 2.56 -17.64 1.97
C VAL A 273 1.29 -16.81 1.92
N MET A 274 0.93 -16.17 3.03
CA MET A 274 -0.26 -15.32 3.11
C MET A 274 -0.16 -14.14 2.14
N THR A 275 0.96 -13.41 2.10
CA THR A 275 1.14 -12.27 1.21
C THR A 275 1.15 -12.68 -0.26
N SER A 276 1.74 -13.83 -0.61
CA SER A 276 1.70 -14.35 -1.98
C SER A 276 0.27 -14.67 -2.43
N ILE A 277 -0.51 -15.40 -1.61
CA ILE A 277 -1.92 -15.73 -1.92
C ILE A 277 -2.74 -14.45 -2.09
N ILE A 278 -2.61 -13.51 -1.14
CA ILE A 278 -3.31 -12.22 -1.18
C ILE A 278 -2.93 -11.44 -2.44
N SER A 279 -1.65 -11.38 -2.78
CA SER A 279 -1.16 -10.65 -3.95
C SER A 279 -1.71 -11.22 -5.25
N THR A 280 -1.79 -12.55 -5.37
CA THR A 280 -2.40 -13.22 -6.53
C THR A 280 -3.89 -12.93 -6.62
N PHE A 281 -4.62 -12.99 -5.49
CA PHE A 281 -6.05 -12.70 -5.46
C PHE A 281 -6.35 -11.23 -5.79
N ILE A 282 -5.58 -10.29 -5.23
CA ILE A 282 -5.69 -8.85 -5.56
C ILE A 282 -5.43 -8.64 -7.04
N THR A 283 -4.36 -9.22 -7.60
CA THR A 283 -4.03 -9.08 -9.03
C THR A 283 -5.17 -9.59 -9.91
N TRP A 284 -5.78 -10.71 -9.55
CA TRP A 284 -6.95 -11.24 -10.25
C TRP A 284 -8.16 -10.28 -10.17
N CYS A 285 -8.45 -9.74 -8.99
CA CYS A 285 -9.52 -8.75 -8.80
C CYS A 285 -9.27 -7.46 -9.60
N VAL A 286 -8.03 -6.96 -9.62
CA VAL A 286 -7.63 -5.78 -10.41
C VAL A 286 -7.83 -6.02 -11.89
N ASN A 287 -7.47 -7.21 -12.41
CA ASN A 287 -7.67 -7.54 -13.81
C ASN A 287 -9.16 -7.63 -14.20
N LYS A 288 -10.03 -8.01 -13.25
CA LYS A 288 -11.48 -8.18 -13.48
C LYS A 288 -12.28 -6.89 -13.29
N LYS A 289 -12.07 -6.16 -12.19
CA LYS A 289 -12.87 -4.99 -11.78
C LYS A 289 -12.07 -3.68 -11.75
N GLY A 290 -10.80 -3.70 -12.13
CA GLY A 290 -9.91 -2.55 -12.10
C GLY A 290 -9.34 -2.25 -10.70
N PRO A 291 -8.27 -1.45 -10.62
CA PRO A 291 -7.57 -1.14 -9.37
C PRO A 291 -8.44 -0.31 -8.40
N VAL A 292 -9.32 0.54 -8.92
CA VAL A 292 -10.21 1.38 -8.10
C VAL A 292 -11.13 0.54 -7.21
N THR A 293 -11.63 -0.59 -7.73
CA THR A 293 -12.53 -1.48 -6.99
C THR A 293 -11.85 -2.07 -5.77
N VAL A 294 -10.58 -2.48 -5.89
CA VAL A 294 -9.80 -3.02 -4.76
C VAL A 294 -9.56 -1.94 -3.70
N SER A 295 -9.22 -0.72 -4.12
CA SER A 295 -8.93 0.39 -3.20
C SER A 295 -10.12 0.81 -2.33
N ILE A 296 -11.37 0.60 -2.79
CA ILE A 296 -12.58 0.93 -2.01
C ILE A 296 -12.66 0.11 -0.70
N PHE A 297 -12.05 -1.08 -0.67
CA PHE A 297 -12.06 -1.96 0.50
C PHE A 297 -10.92 -1.67 1.49
N SER A 298 -9.90 -0.88 1.11
CA SER A 298 -8.76 -0.55 1.99
C SER A 298 -9.16 0.00 3.37
N PRO A 299 -10.18 0.87 3.49
CA PRO A 299 -10.70 1.32 4.79
C PRO A 299 -11.07 0.21 5.78
N ILE A 300 -11.53 -0.95 5.28
CA ILE A 300 -11.88 -2.10 6.13
C ILE A 300 -10.64 -2.60 6.89
N GLN A 301 -9.47 -2.65 6.22
CA GLN A 301 -8.22 -3.00 6.87
C GLN A 301 -7.93 -2.05 8.03
N THR A 302 -8.11 -0.74 7.82
CA THR A 302 -7.87 0.27 8.84
C THR A 302 -8.80 0.13 10.04
N VAL A 303 -10.11 -0.02 9.81
CA VAL A 303 -11.10 -0.19 10.89
C VAL A 303 -10.82 -1.47 11.69
N CYS A 304 -10.56 -2.58 11.00
CA CYS A 304 -10.28 -3.85 11.66
C CYS A 304 -8.96 -3.81 12.43
N SER A 305 -7.92 -3.18 11.88
CA SER A 305 -6.65 -2.97 12.58
C SER A 305 -6.83 -2.09 13.82
N ALA A 306 -7.66 -1.05 13.76
CA ALA A 306 -7.99 -0.21 14.91
C ALA A 306 -8.71 -1.00 16.01
N ILE A 307 -9.72 -1.81 15.66
CA ILE A 307 -10.44 -2.67 16.62
C ILE A 307 -9.49 -3.70 17.25
N LEU A 308 -8.69 -4.40 16.43
CA LEU A 308 -7.73 -5.38 16.92
C LEU A 308 -6.66 -4.73 17.81
N SER A 309 -6.21 -3.52 17.46
CA SER A 309 -5.27 -2.75 18.28
C SER A 309 -5.91 -2.34 19.61
N ALA A 310 -7.16 -1.92 19.62
CA ALA A 310 -7.88 -1.59 20.85
C ALA A 310 -8.07 -2.83 21.76
N VAL A 311 -8.36 -4.00 21.19
CA VAL A 311 -8.58 -5.23 21.98
C VAL A 311 -7.27 -5.83 22.49
N ILE A 312 -6.25 -5.93 21.63
CA ILE A 312 -5.00 -6.65 21.93
C ILE A 312 -3.99 -5.75 22.64
N LEU A 313 -3.81 -4.51 22.16
CA LEU A 313 -2.87 -3.54 22.74
C LEU A 313 -3.54 -2.64 23.79
N ARG A 314 -4.83 -2.87 24.09
CA ARG A 314 -5.66 -2.05 25.00
C ARG A 314 -5.74 -0.58 24.61
N GLN A 315 -5.59 -0.26 23.32
CA GLN A 315 -5.53 1.13 22.88
C GLN A 315 -6.83 1.91 23.06
N ILE A 316 -6.74 3.11 23.63
CA ILE A 316 -7.88 4.01 23.85
C ILE A 316 -8.22 4.73 22.54
N ILE A 317 -9.31 4.30 21.89
CA ILE A 317 -9.87 5.00 20.73
C ILE A 317 -10.75 6.16 21.23
N SER A 318 -10.24 7.38 21.12
CA SER A 318 -11.02 8.58 21.44
C SER A 318 -12.10 8.85 20.38
N LEU A 319 -13.15 9.58 20.75
CA LEU A 319 -14.18 10.04 19.80
C LEU A 319 -13.56 10.89 18.68
N GLY A 320 -12.51 11.64 19.00
CA GLY A 320 -11.72 12.39 18.02
C GLY A 320 -11.04 11.50 16.97
N CYS A 321 -10.50 10.35 17.37
CA CYS A 321 -9.91 9.37 16.46
C CYS A 321 -10.96 8.80 15.49
N LEU A 322 -12.18 8.52 15.98
CA LEU A 322 -13.30 8.08 15.14
C LEU A 322 -13.65 9.13 14.06
N VAL A 323 -13.75 10.39 14.47
CA VAL A 323 -14.01 11.51 13.54
C VAL A 323 -12.88 11.64 12.51
N GLY A 324 -11.62 11.49 12.93
CA GLY A 324 -10.45 11.47 12.04
C GLY A 324 -10.52 10.35 10.99
N MET A 325 -10.88 9.13 11.40
CA MET A 325 -11.08 8.00 10.48
C MET A 325 -12.20 8.25 9.47
N ILE A 326 -13.35 8.77 9.92
CA ILE A 326 -14.48 9.10 9.03
C ILE A 326 -14.05 10.16 8.00
N LEU A 327 -13.35 11.21 8.45
CA LEU A 327 -12.85 12.27 7.58
C LEU A 327 -11.82 11.73 6.57
N MET A 328 -10.92 10.86 7.01
CA MET A 328 -9.96 10.19 6.15
C MET A 328 -10.65 9.38 5.05
N PHE A 329 -11.64 8.55 5.41
CA PHE A 329 -12.38 7.74 4.44
C PHE A 329 -13.21 8.59 3.48
N ALA A 330 -13.82 9.67 3.96
CA ALA A 330 -14.52 10.63 3.10
C ALA A 330 -13.56 11.22 2.04
N GLY A 331 -12.35 11.61 2.44
CA GLY A 331 -11.30 12.09 1.55
C GLY A 331 -10.88 11.05 0.52
N LEU A 332 -10.56 9.82 0.96
CA LEU A 332 -10.21 8.70 0.08
C LEU A 332 -11.30 8.41 -0.95
N TYR A 333 -12.55 8.27 -0.51
CA TYR A 333 -13.67 7.96 -1.42
C TYR A 333 -13.94 9.09 -2.41
N THR A 334 -13.74 10.34 -2.01
CA THR A 334 -13.81 11.49 -2.93
C THR A 334 -12.76 11.38 -4.04
N ILE A 335 -11.51 10.99 -3.72
CA ILE A 335 -10.43 10.77 -4.70
C ILE A 335 -10.77 9.59 -5.62
N LEU A 336 -11.20 8.46 -5.06
CA LEU A 336 -11.54 7.25 -5.83
C LEU A 336 -12.74 7.49 -6.75
N TRP A 337 -13.74 8.22 -6.28
CA TRP A 337 -14.89 8.62 -7.09
C TRP A 337 -14.47 9.50 -8.26
N ALA A 338 -13.63 10.51 -8.03
CA ALA A 338 -13.11 11.38 -9.09
C ALA A 338 -12.31 10.57 -10.12
N LYS A 339 -11.43 9.66 -9.70
CA LYS A 339 -10.68 8.76 -10.60
C LYS A 339 -11.58 7.85 -11.42
N LYS A 340 -12.61 7.25 -10.79
CA LYS A 340 -13.56 6.39 -11.50
C LYS A 340 -14.32 7.18 -12.57
N LYS A 341 -14.78 8.38 -12.24
CA LYS A 341 -15.60 9.18 -13.13
C LYS A 341 -14.80 9.75 -14.30
N GLU A 342 -13.58 10.21 -14.05
CA GLU A 342 -12.65 10.66 -15.09
C GLU A 342 -12.36 9.55 -16.11
N GLY A 343 -12.08 8.33 -15.65
CA GLY A 343 -11.84 7.20 -16.56
C GLY A 343 -13.05 6.86 -17.46
N ILE A 344 -14.28 6.99 -16.94
CA ILE A 344 -15.51 6.79 -17.72
C ILE A 344 -15.66 7.88 -18.79
N ASP A 345 -15.44 9.15 -18.41
CA ASP A 345 -15.57 10.29 -19.32
C ASP A 345 -14.49 10.25 -20.42
N ASP A 346 -13.25 9.87 -20.09
CA ASP A 346 -12.17 9.68 -21.07
C ASP A 346 -12.51 8.58 -22.08
N GLN A 347 -13.06 7.45 -21.61
CA GLN A 347 -13.45 6.33 -22.47
C GLN A 347 -14.61 6.71 -23.41
N GLN A 348 -15.62 7.45 -22.91
CA GLN A 348 -16.72 7.98 -23.72
C GLN A 348 -16.24 8.99 -24.76
N ASN A 349 -15.29 9.85 -24.42
CA ASN A 349 -14.72 10.81 -25.37
C ASN A 349 -13.93 10.12 -26.49
N ILE A 350 -13.20 9.05 -26.19
CA ILE A 350 -12.50 8.24 -27.20
C ILE A 350 -13.50 7.57 -28.13
N GLU A 351 -14.55 6.95 -27.60
CA GLU A 351 -15.60 6.31 -28.39
C GLU A 351 -16.32 7.30 -29.31
N ASN A 352 -16.74 8.45 -28.78
CA ASN A 352 -17.39 9.51 -29.55
C ASN A 352 -16.48 10.07 -30.66
N ASN A 353 -15.18 10.21 -30.40
CA ASN A 353 -14.22 10.66 -31.41
C ASN A 353 -13.98 9.59 -32.49
N ALA A 354 -13.94 8.30 -32.12
CA ALA A 354 -13.84 7.20 -33.06
C ALA A 354 -15.09 7.13 -33.97
N THR A 355 -16.29 7.28 -33.40
CA THR A 355 -17.55 7.31 -34.18
C THR A 355 -17.60 8.52 -35.13
N LYS A 356 -17.14 9.70 -34.69
CA LYS A 356 -17.04 10.88 -35.57
C LYS A 356 -16.07 10.67 -36.73
N LEU A 357 -14.90 10.08 -36.48
CA LEU A 357 -13.92 9.79 -37.52
C LEU A 357 -14.47 8.80 -38.56
N VAL A 358 -15.20 7.77 -38.13
CA VAL A 358 -15.87 6.82 -39.05
C VAL A 358 -16.91 7.55 -39.90
N HIS A 359 -17.74 8.40 -39.30
CA HIS A 359 -18.79 9.14 -40.00
C HIS A 359 -18.21 10.18 -40.99
N ASP A 360 -17.07 10.80 -40.70
CA ASP A 360 -16.42 11.74 -41.63
C ASP A 360 -15.69 11.03 -42.79
N VAL A 361 -15.26 9.76 -42.61
CA VAL A 361 -14.69 8.93 -43.69
C VAL A 361 -15.77 8.37 -44.63
N GLU A 362 -16.99 8.10 -44.16
CA GLU A 362 -18.10 7.65 -45.01
C GLU A 362 -18.72 8.76 -45.89
N LYS A 363 -18.66 10.03 -45.45
CA LYS A 363 -19.19 11.17 -46.21
C LYS A 363 -18.61 11.33 -47.64
N PRO A 364 -17.30 11.19 -47.90
CA PRO A 364 -16.74 11.30 -49.26
C PRO A 364 -16.92 10.05 -50.14
N LEU A 365 -17.41 8.92 -49.62
CA LEU A 365 -17.63 7.69 -50.41
C LEU A 365 -19.04 7.57 -51.00
N LEU A 366 -19.94 8.50 -50.64
CA LEU A 366 -21.32 8.57 -51.09
C LEU A 366 -21.59 9.71 -52.09
N THR A 367 -20.52 10.35 -52.61
CA THR A 367 -20.59 11.34 -53.71
C THR A 367 -19.74 10.82 -54.86
#